data_AF-A0A5E4IEY6-F1
#
_entry.id   AF-A0A5E4IEY6-F1
#
_cell.length_a   1.000
_cell.length_b   1.000
_cell.length_c   1.000
_cell.angle_alpha   90.00
_cell.angle_beta   90.00
_cell.angle_gamma   90.00
#
_symmetry.space_group_name_H-M   'P 1'
#
loop_
_entity.id
_entity.type
_entity.pdbx_description
1 polymer ?
#
loop_
_entity_poly.entity_id
_entity_poly.type
_entity_poly.pdbx_seq_one_letter_code
_entity_poly.pdbx_strand_id
1 'polypeptide(L)'
;MAKAADGRVLIVAALVNPTGPDQGLESVTILNTTPKTIDLKGWALADRNKNRVPLSGVINAGQAVMVKLPSKGIELSNDGGIITLLDNKGLKVHGVSYTSQDASKEGWTIVF
;
A
#
# COMPACT_ATOMS: atom_id res chain seq x y z
N MET A 1 5.69 24.36 -3.68
CA MET A 1 4.44 23.65 -4.05
C MET A 1 4.72 22.16 -3.96
N ALA A 2 3.99 21.41 -3.13
CA ALA A 2 4.15 19.95 -3.07
C ALA A 2 3.75 19.38 -4.44
N LYS A 3 4.67 18.68 -5.10
CA LYS A 3 4.41 17.99 -6.36
C LYS A 3 3.23 17.04 -6.13
N ALA A 4 2.17 17.18 -6.91
CA ALA A 4 1.05 16.24 -6.88
C ALA A 4 1.60 14.82 -7.08
N ALA A 5 1.00 13.86 -6.37
CA ALA A 5 1.12 12.44 -6.65
C ALA A 5 1.13 12.22 -8.17
N ASP A 6 2.18 11.59 -8.72
CA ASP A 6 2.30 11.47 -10.18
C ASP A 6 1.25 10.53 -10.80
N GLY A 7 0.51 9.78 -9.95
CA GLY A 7 -0.64 8.96 -10.32
C GLY A 7 -0.30 7.71 -11.13
N ARG A 8 0.99 7.42 -11.37
CA ARG A 8 1.44 6.33 -12.23
C ARG A 8 1.26 4.95 -11.59
N VAL A 9 1.33 4.90 -10.26
CA VAL A 9 0.97 3.73 -9.48
C VAL A 9 0.06 4.18 -8.33
N LEU A 10 -1.10 3.55 -8.21
CA LEU A 10 -2.10 3.87 -7.20
C LEU A 10 -2.16 2.75 -6.16
N ILE A 11 -2.47 3.12 -4.91
CA ILE A 11 -2.97 2.16 -3.92
C ILE A 11 -4.47 2.12 -4.13
N VAL A 12 -5.01 0.95 -4.46
CA VAL A 12 -6.43 0.78 -4.80
C VAL A 12 -7.19 -0.06 -3.77
N ALA A 13 -6.47 -0.85 -2.97
CA ALA A 13 -7.10 -1.63 -1.92
C ALA A 13 -6.12 -2.00 -0.79
N ALA A 14 -6.64 -2.33 0.40
CA ALA A 14 -5.86 -2.87 1.49
C ALA A 14 -6.67 -3.85 2.35
N LEU A 15 -6.06 -4.98 2.73
CA LEU A 15 -6.54 -5.84 3.80
C LEU A 15 -5.81 -5.44 5.08
N VAL A 16 -6.50 -4.71 5.94
CA VAL A 16 -5.96 -4.19 7.21
C VAL A 16 -6.22 -5.16 8.38
N ASN A 17 -7.40 -5.77 8.40
CA ASN A 17 -7.83 -6.65 9.48
C ASN A 17 -8.05 -8.07 8.92
N PRO A 18 -6.99 -8.88 8.73
CA PRO A 18 -7.11 -10.21 8.15
C PRO A 18 -7.85 -11.19 9.07
N THR A 19 -8.43 -12.27 8.52
CA THR A 19 -9.06 -13.32 9.32
C THR A 19 -8.05 -14.19 10.05
N GLY A 20 -8.31 -14.48 11.31
CA GLY A 20 -7.65 -15.55 12.06
C GLY A 20 -6.71 -15.10 13.18
N PRO A 21 -6.18 -16.06 13.96
CA PRO A 21 -5.41 -15.79 15.18
C PRO A 21 -3.99 -15.27 14.91
N ASP A 22 -3.45 -15.50 13.71
CA ASP A 22 -2.12 -15.04 13.31
C ASP A 22 -2.21 -13.69 12.61
N GLN A 23 -2.02 -12.62 13.37
CA GLN A 23 -1.75 -11.27 12.87
C GLN A 23 -0.50 -11.30 11.95
N GLY A 24 -0.52 -10.59 10.81
CA GLY A 24 0.57 -10.65 9.81
C GLY A 24 0.17 -11.10 8.40
N LEU A 25 -1.12 -11.11 8.08
CA LEU A 25 -1.64 -11.37 6.72
C LEU A 25 -2.13 -10.10 6.03
N GLU A 26 -1.75 -8.92 6.53
CA GLU A 26 -2.11 -7.64 5.94
C GLU A 26 -1.54 -7.53 4.52
N SER A 27 -2.27 -6.82 3.66
CA SER A 27 -1.83 -6.61 2.29
C SER A 27 -2.29 -5.29 1.73
N VAL A 28 -1.55 -4.81 0.73
CA VAL A 28 -1.87 -3.60 -0.03
C VAL A 28 -1.86 -3.96 -1.50
N THR A 29 -2.94 -3.62 -2.23
CA THR A 29 -3.00 -3.80 -3.67
C THR A 29 -2.66 -2.48 -4.36
N ILE A 30 -1.66 -2.55 -5.24
CA ILE A 30 -1.20 -1.42 -6.04
C ILE A 30 -1.50 -1.65 -7.52
N LEU A 31 -1.85 -0.60 -8.26
CA LEU A 31 -2.21 -0.62 -9.68
C LEU A 31 -1.29 0.28 -10.48
N ASN A 32 -0.66 -0.24 -11.53
CA ASN A 32 0.03 0.56 -12.53
C ASN A 32 -0.97 1.08 -13.57
N THR A 33 -1.19 2.39 -13.59
CA THR A 33 -2.15 3.05 -14.49
C THR A 33 -1.54 3.43 -15.84
N THR A 34 -0.25 3.20 -16.02
CA THR A 34 0.48 3.61 -17.22
C THR A 34 0.55 2.51 -18.27
N PRO A 35 0.82 2.85 -19.54
CA PRO A 35 1.03 1.87 -20.61
C PRO A 35 2.44 1.23 -20.58
N LYS A 36 3.23 1.43 -19.52
CA LYS A 36 4.62 0.95 -19.43
C LYS A 36 4.80 0.05 -18.21
N THR A 37 5.67 -0.95 -18.31
CA THR A 37 6.12 -1.71 -17.14
C THR A 37 6.92 -0.82 -16.20
N ILE A 38 6.68 -0.93 -14.89
CA ILE A 38 7.37 -0.20 -13.84
C ILE A 38 8.17 -1.18 -12.99
N ASP A 39 9.47 -0.89 -12.83
CA ASP A 39 10.35 -1.57 -11.87
C ASP A 39 10.16 -0.95 -10.48
N LEU A 40 9.84 -1.79 -9.50
CA LEU A 40 9.61 -1.40 -8.11
C LEU A 40 10.90 -1.36 -7.28
N LYS A 41 12.08 -1.59 -7.89
CA LYS A 41 13.37 -1.47 -7.21
C LYS A 41 13.53 -0.10 -6.54
N GLY A 42 13.70 -0.13 -5.22
CA GLY A 42 13.85 1.06 -4.38
C GLY A 42 12.54 1.76 -3.99
N TRP A 43 11.40 1.29 -4.50
CA TRP A 43 10.08 1.75 -4.04
C TRP A 43 9.76 1.18 -2.67
N ALA A 44 8.83 1.81 -1.96
CA ALA A 44 8.40 1.35 -0.64
C ALA A 44 6.95 1.72 -0.34
N LEU A 45 6.30 0.91 0.50
CA LEU A 45 5.11 1.30 1.25
C LEU A 45 5.53 1.89 2.59
N ALA A 46 4.77 2.85 3.10
CA ALA A 46 4.98 3.44 4.41
C ALA A 46 3.67 3.66 5.18
N ASP A 47 3.71 3.49 6.50
CA ASP A 47 2.59 3.79 7.40
C ASP A 47 2.62 5.24 7.92
N ARG A 48 1.66 5.57 8.80
CA ARG A 48 1.58 6.87 9.50
C ARG A 48 2.81 7.20 10.36
N ASN A 49 3.50 6.17 10.85
CA ASN A 49 4.70 6.29 11.69
C ASN A 49 5.98 6.41 10.85
N LYS A 50 5.86 6.41 9.51
CA LYS A 50 6.96 6.43 8.54
C LYS A 50 7.81 5.17 8.56
N ASN A 51 7.34 4.08 9.17
CA ASN A 51 7.96 2.77 8.99
C ASN A 51 7.77 2.36 7.53
N ARG A 52 8.71 1.58 6.98
CA ARG A 52 8.76 1.28 5.54
C ARG A 52 8.95 -0.20 5.28
N VAL A 53 8.25 -0.67 4.26
CA VAL A 53 8.48 -1.98 3.65
C VAL A 53 8.90 -1.77 2.19
N PRO A 54 10.10 -2.24 1.80
CA PRO A 54 10.56 -2.12 0.43
C PRO A 54 9.71 -3.01 -0.49
N LEU A 55 9.50 -2.52 -1.71
CA LEU A 55 8.88 -3.28 -2.79
C LEU A 55 9.97 -3.86 -3.70
N SER A 56 9.60 -4.90 -4.44
CA SER A 56 10.47 -5.55 -5.41
C SER A 56 9.66 -6.11 -6.58
N GLY A 57 10.35 -6.46 -7.66
CA GLY A 57 9.73 -6.96 -8.88
C GLY A 57 9.25 -5.86 -9.80
N VAL A 58 8.38 -6.23 -10.74
CA VAL A 58 7.85 -5.35 -11.78
C VAL A 58 6.34 -5.41 -11.79
N ILE A 59 5.71 -4.30 -12.16
CA ILE A 59 4.27 -4.23 -12.41
C ILE A 59 4.04 -3.84 -13.87
N ASN A 60 3.41 -4.72 -14.64
CA ASN A 60 3.18 -4.47 -16.06
C ASN A 60 2.12 -3.39 -16.26
N ALA A 61 2.01 -2.90 -17.50
CA ALA A 61 1.00 -1.92 -17.88
C ALA A 61 -0.41 -2.40 -17.50
N GLY A 62 -1.18 -1.57 -16.79
CA GLY A 62 -2.54 -1.88 -16.36
C GLY A 62 -2.67 -2.98 -15.30
N GLN A 63 -1.56 -3.56 -14.84
CA GLN A 63 -1.59 -4.65 -13.88
C GLN A 63 -1.81 -4.13 -12.46
N ALA A 64 -2.60 -4.86 -11.67
CA ALA A 64 -2.64 -4.73 -10.22
C ALA A 64 -1.86 -5.88 -9.55
N VAL A 65 -1.15 -5.57 -8.47
CA VAL A 65 -0.38 -6.54 -7.68
C VAL A 65 -0.73 -6.38 -6.21
N MET A 66 -1.03 -7.49 -5.55
CA MET A 66 -1.18 -7.55 -4.10
C MET A 66 0.20 -7.74 -3.45
N VAL A 67 0.57 -6.80 -2.61
CA VAL A 67 1.78 -6.83 -1.78
C VAL A 67 1.40 -7.31 -0.39
N LYS A 68 1.85 -8.52 -0.02
CA LYS A 68 1.74 -8.99 1.36
C LYS A 68 2.73 -8.23 2.24
N LEU A 69 2.26 -7.77 3.39
CA LEU A 69 3.10 -7.05 4.34
C LEU A 69 3.77 -8.06 5.28
N PRO A 70 5.05 -7.86 5.61
CA PRO A 70 5.69 -8.62 6.68
C PRO A 70 5.05 -8.25 8.03
N SER A 71 5.07 -9.19 8.98
CA SER A 71 4.60 -8.96 10.36
C SER A 71 5.40 -7.90 11.13
N LYS A 72 6.49 -7.38 10.56
CA LYS A 72 7.33 -6.31 11.13
C LYS A 72 7.72 -5.32 10.04
N GLY A 73 7.78 -4.04 10.39
CA GLY A 73 8.33 -2.96 9.52
C GLY A 73 7.30 -2.03 8.90
N ILE A 74 6.02 -2.35 8.99
CA ILE A 74 4.91 -1.44 8.75
C ILE A 74 3.74 -1.88 9.65
N GLU A 75 2.95 -0.94 10.14
CA GLU A 75 1.82 -1.22 11.00
C GLU A 75 0.54 -0.62 10.43
N LEU A 76 -0.37 -1.49 9.97
CA LEU A 76 -1.71 -1.10 9.57
C LEU A 76 -2.65 -1.30 10.76
N SER A 77 -2.91 -0.23 11.50
CA SER A 77 -3.78 -0.27 12.68
C SER A 77 -5.25 -0.45 12.30
N ASN A 78 -5.98 -1.24 13.07
CA ASN A 78 -7.44 -1.36 12.98
C ASN A 78 -8.20 -0.11 13.45
N ASP A 79 -7.51 0.85 14.07
CA ASP A 79 -8.10 2.13 14.51
C ASP A 79 -8.09 3.20 13.40
N GLY A 80 -7.66 2.83 12.19
CA GLY A 80 -7.46 3.74 11.07
C GLY A 80 -5.99 4.11 10.88
N GLY A 81 -5.68 4.60 9.68
CA GLY A 81 -4.30 4.82 9.29
C GLY A 81 -4.14 5.49 7.95
N ILE A 82 -2.88 5.62 7.56
CA ILE A 82 -2.45 6.16 6.28
C ILE A 82 -1.49 5.15 5.66
N ILE A 83 -1.68 4.85 4.38
CA ILE A 83 -0.78 4.03 3.57
C ILE A 83 -0.21 4.93 2.48
N THR A 84 1.10 5.04 2.42
CA THR A 84 1.81 5.88 1.44
C THR A 84 2.66 5.01 0.52
N LEU A 85 2.58 5.25 -0.78
CA LEU A 85 3.47 4.66 -1.78
C LEU A 85 4.57 5.66 -2.14
N LEU A 86 5.82 5.23 -2.00
CA LEU A 86 7.02 6.01 -2.29
C LEU A 86 7.76 5.42 -3.50
N ASP A 87 8.29 6.28 -4.37
CA ASP A 87 9.16 5.85 -5.46
C ASP A 87 10.61 5.58 -5.02
N ASN A 88 11.45 5.22 -5.98
CA ASN A 88 12.88 4.98 -5.78
C ASN A 88 13.70 6.20 -5.33
N LYS A 89 13.12 7.40 -5.31
CA LYS A 89 13.71 8.62 -4.75
C LYS A 89 13.14 8.93 -3.36
N GLY A 90 12.26 8.08 -2.84
CA GLY A 90 11.54 8.30 -1.58
C GLY A 90 10.46 9.37 -1.68
N LEU A 91 10.05 9.78 -2.89
CA LEU A 91 8.99 10.76 -3.08
C LEU A 91 7.63 10.08 -3.09
N LYS A 92 6.62 10.73 -2.49
CA LYS A 92 5.25 10.23 -2.47
C LYS A 92 4.69 10.19 -3.90
N VAL A 93 4.32 8.99 -4.33
CA VAL A 93 3.62 8.71 -5.59
C VAL A 93 2.12 8.67 -5.38
N HIS A 94 1.65 8.03 -4.30
CA HIS A 94 0.24 7.94 -3.94
C HIS A 94 0.10 7.79 -2.43
N GLY A 95 -1.08 8.03 -1.90
CA GLY A 95 -1.39 7.66 -0.53
C GLY A 95 -2.88 7.73 -0.26
N VAL A 96 -3.34 6.82 0.60
CA VAL A 96 -4.73 6.66 1.00
C VAL A 96 -4.82 6.71 2.52
N SER A 97 -5.97 7.12 3.03
CA SER A 97 -6.30 7.03 4.45
C SER A 97 -7.53 6.16 4.62
N TYR A 98 -7.62 5.46 5.75
CA TYR A 98 -8.77 4.66 6.14
C TYR A 98 -9.08 4.88 7.61
N THR A 99 -10.32 4.64 8.00
CA THR A 99 -10.83 4.81 9.36
C THR A 99 -10.95 3.46 10.06
N SER A 100 -11.19 3.49 11.37
CA SER A 100 -11.56 2.29 12.13
C SER A 100 -12.84 1.64 11.63
N GLN A 101 -13.77 2.43 11.08
CA GLN A 101 -14.99 1.91 10.50
C GLN A 101 -14.73 1.12 9.22
N ASP A 102 -13.78 1.56 8.39
CA ASP A 102 -13.35 0.83 7.20
C ASP A 102 -12.66 -0.50 7.57
N ALA A 103 -11.86 -0.52 8.64
CA ALA A 103 -11.14 -1.69 9.14
C ALA A 103 -11.97 -2.59 10.08
N SER A 104 -13.23 -2.24 10.35
CA SER A 104 -14.06 -2.90 11.37
C SER A 104 -14.41 -4.35 11.03
N LYS A 105 -14.42 -4.72 9.75
CA LYS A 105 -14.78 -6.06 9.28
C LYS A 105 -13.53 -6.91 9.04
N GLU A 106 -13.36 -7.92 9.86
CA GLU A 106 -12.30 -8.92 9.71
C GLU A 106 -12.43 -9.67 8.36
N GLY A 107 -11.32 -9.82 7.64
CA GLY A 107 -11.23 -10.44 6.34
C GLY A 107 -11.61 -9.57 5.15
N TRP A 108 -12.15 -8.37 5.38
CA TRP A 108 -12.62 -7.52 4.30
C TRP A 108 -11.50 -6.62 3.78
N THR A 109 -11.42 -6.55 2.47
CA THR A 109 -10.52 -5.62 1.79
C THR A 109 -11.21 -4.27 1.64
N ILE A 110 -10.54 -3.22 2.15
CA ILE A 110 -10.92 -1.82 1.94
C ILE A 110 -10.57 -1.45 0.50
N VAL A 111 -11.49 -0.79 -0.21
CA VAL A 111 -11.27 -0.25 -1.57
C VAL A 111 -11.28 1.27 -1.47
N PHE A 112 -10.38 1.92 -2.21
CA PHE A 112 -10.14 3.37 -2.18
C PHE A 112 -10.57 4.09 -3.45
#